data_AF-A0A3D3MGR3-F1
#
_entry.id   AF-A0A3D3MGR3-F1
#
_cell.length_a   1.000
_cell.length_b   1.000
_cell.length_c   1.000
_cell.angle_alpha   90.00
_cell.angle_beta   90.00
_cell.angle_gamma   90.00
#
_symmetry.space_group_name_H-M   'P 1'
#
loop_
_entity.id
_entity.type
_entity.pdbx_description
1 polymer ?
#
loop_
_entity_poly.entity_id
_entity_poly.type
_entity_poly.pdbx_seq_one_letter_code
_entity_poly.pdbx_strand_id
1 'polypeptide(L)'
;MLEIHKKEDILIPFTIIGEEHWEVNTKTILEAVADNWNDELKEPVREEEINALEQRLGTALPHGLRLFYRTFGISDIGEQLQEFDEISFIKEIWAEHPQYAPDFTEKDREYLPFLISFSDYLGNGNMFCFHSETKEIYYYDHEGSPYLSKMFENVDLYLRCCLISAQSDLFGADTGEEKVAVWTEEILIDLLGEDLVRKWKY
;
A
#
# COMPACT_ATOMS: atom_id res chain seq x y z
N MET A 1 -2.86 17.67 16.38
CA MET A 1 -3.36 17.15 15.11
C MET A 1 -2.46 17.71 14.02
N LEU A 2 -1.93 16.85 13.16
CA LEU A 2 -1.20 17.30 11.98
C LEU A 2 -2.21 18.02 11.07
N GLU A 3 -1.92 19.26 10.69
CA GLU A 3 -2.71 20.04 9.74
C GLU A 3 -1.75 20.64 8.71
N ILE A 4 -2.12 20.57 7.44
CA ILE A 4 -1.29 21.00 6.32
C ILE A 4 -1.76 22.37 5.83
N HIS A 5 -0.91 23.38 6.03
CA HIS A 5 -1.16 24.76 5.62
C HIS A 5 -0.28 25.16 4.42
N LYS A 6 0.82 24.44 4.19
CA LYS A 6 1.76 24.59 3.08
C LYS A 6 2.39 23.24 2.72
N LYS A 7 2.97 23.14 1.52
CA LYS A 7 3.58 21.90 1.01
C LYS A 7 4.65 21.32 1.95
N GLU A 8 5.43 22.17 2.62
CA GLU A 8 6.49 21.75 3.55
C GLU A 8 5.97 21.14 4.86
N ASP A 9 4.67 21.24 5.14
CA ASP A 9 4.05 20.58 6.29
C ASP A 9 3.80 19.08 6.02
N ILE A 10 3.83 18.64 4.75
CA ILE A 10 3.69 17.23 4.38
C ILE A 10 4.91 16.46 4.90
N LEU A 11 4.64 15.49 5.76
CA LEU A 11 5.67 14.64 6.34
C LEU A 11 6.04 13.53 5.35
N ILE A 12 7.33 13.44 5.03
CA ILE A 12 7.89 12.26 4.38
C ILE A 12 8.17 11.23 5.50
N PRO A 13 7.44 10.10 5.55
CA PRO A 13 7.48 9.23 6.73
C PRO A 13 8.85 8.58 6.94
N PHE A 14 9.47 8.14 5.84
CA PHE A 14 10.77 7.47 5.82
C PHE A 14 11.28 7.37 4.37
N THR A 15 12.53 6.95 4.19
CA THR A 15 13.06 6.42 2.93
C THR A 15 13.07 4.90 2.96
N ILE A 16 13.50 4.31 4.07
CA ILE A 16 13.51 2.86 4.31
C ILE A 16 12.87 2.59 5.68
N ILE A 17 12.01 1.58 5.75
CA ILE A 17 11.37 1.18 7.00
C ILE A 17 12.42 0.61 7.96
N GLY A 18 12.45 1.12 9.20
CA GLY A 18 13.45 0.79 10.21
C GLY A 18 14.56 1.84 10.40
N GLU A 19 14.58 2.90 9.59
CA GLU A 19 15.57 3.99 9.72
C GLU A 19 15.26 4.94 10.89
N GLU A 20 16.18 5.84 11.22
CA GLU A 20 15.93 6.81 12.29
C GLU A 20 14.67 7.65 12.01
N HIS A 21 13.82 7.83 13.02
CA HIS A 21 12.55 8.57 12.97
C HIS A 21 11.40 7.96 12.15
N TRP A 22 11.57 6.81 11.49
CA TRP A 22 10.50 6.17 10.73
C TRP A 22 9.25 5.94 11.59
N GLU A 23 9.42 5.44 12.82
CA GLU A 23 8.29 5.15 13.72
C GLU A 23 7.54 6.43 14.11
N VAL A 24 8.28 7.48 14.45
CA VAL A 24 7.71 8.73 14.95
C VAL A 24 6.92 9.44 13.84
N ASN A 25 7.50 9.55 12.65
CA ASN A 25 6.84 10.21 11.53
C ASN A 25 5.62 9.42 11.06
N THR A 26 5.76 8.10 10.90
CA THR A 26 4.66 7.21 10.50
C THR A 26 3.53 7.26 11.51
N LYS A 27 3.84 7.15 12.81
CA LYS A 27 2.84 7.25 13.87
C LYS A 27 2.11 8.59 13.85
N THR A 28 2.82 9.70 13.63
CA THR A 28 2.22 11.03 13.55
C THR A 28 1.19 11.13 12.43
N ILE A 29 1.48 10.54 11.27
CA ILE A 29 0.56 10.50 10.13
C ILE A 29 -0.64 9.62 10.46
N LEU A 30 -0.42 8.40 10.94
CA LEU A 30 -1.50 7.44 11.28
C LEU A 30 -2.44 7.99 12.36
N GLU A 31 -1.90 8.63 13.40
CA GLU A 31 -2.69 9.31 14.44
C GLU A 31 -3.57 10.41 13.86
N ALA A 32 -3.01 11.23 12.95
CA ALA A 32 -3.77 12.31 12.35
C ALA A 32 -4.86 11.80 11.39
N VAL A 33 -4.59 10.75 10.62
CA VAL A 33 -5.59 10.10 9.76
C VAL A 33 -6.71 9.48 10.60
N ALA A 34 -6.37 8.72 11.64
CA ALA A 34 -7.34 8.11 12.54
C ALA A 34 -8.21 9.16 13.24
N ASP A 35 -7.61 10.24 13.74
CA ASP A 35 -8.33 11.36 14.34
C ASP A 35 -9.29 12.03 13.34
N ASN A 36 -8.85 12.26 12.10
CA ASN A 36 -9.66 12.91 11.05
C ASN A 36 -10.90 12.09 10.68
N TRP A 37 -10.76 10.76 10.63
CA TRP A 37 -11.84 9.84 10.27
C TRP A 37 -12.58 9.25 11.47
N ASN A 38 -12.21 9.64 12.70
CA ASN A 38 -12.74 9.11 13.96
C ASN A 38 -12.66 7.57 14.00
N ASP A 39 -11.51 7.02 13.61
CA ASP A 39 -11.14 5.60 13.71
C ASP A 39 -10.13 5.37 14.84
N GLU A 40 -9.95 4.12 15.24
CA GLU A 40 -8.95 3.69 16.21
C GLU A 40 -7.68 3.21 15.50
N LEU A 41 -6.53 3.57 16.07
CA LEU A 41 -5.25 2.99 15.67
C LEU A 41 -5.27 1.47 15.84
N LYS A 42 -4.62 0.77 14.91
CA LYS A 42 -4.52 -0.69 14.99
C LYS A 42 -3.38 -1.10 15.90
N GLU A 43 -3.58 -2.23 16.59
CA GLU A 43 -2.59 -2.80 17.48
C GLU A 43 -1.48 -3.51 16.68
N PRO A 44 -0.22 -3.47 17.15
CA PRO A 44 0.87 -4.23 16.57
C PRO A 44 0.54 -5.72 16.38
N VAL A 45 0.81 -6.27 15.19
CA VAL A 45 0.63 -7.71 14.93
C VAL A 45 1.73 -8.50 15.62
N ARG A 46 1.36 -9.62 16.26
CA ARG A 46 2.32 -10.50 16.94
C ARG A 46 3.19 -11.24 15.94
N GLU A 47 4.40 -11.55 16.37
CA GLU A 47 5.37 -12.26 15.53
C GLU A 47 4.89 -13.66 15.13
N GLU A 48 4.14 -14.34 16.02
CA GLU A 48 3.58 -15.65 15.75
C GLU A 48 2.53 -15.62 14.62
N GLU A 49 1.73 -14.56 14.54
CA GLU A 49 0.69 -14.38 13.52
C GLU A 49 1.32 -14.14 12.15
N ILE A 50 2.37 -13.32 12.09
CA ILE A 50 3.12 -13.08 10.85
C ILE A 50 3.85 -14.36 10.41
N ASN A 51 4.46 -15.08 11.35
CA ASN A 51 5.13 -16.35 11.04
C ASN A 51 4.14 -17.40 10.50
N ALA A 52 2.92 -17.45 11.05
CA ALA A 52 1.87 -18.34 10.55
C ALA A 52 1.43 -17.96 9.13
N LEU A 53 1.31 -16.66 8.83
CA LEU A 53 1.04 -16.16 7.49
C LEU A 53 2.14 -16.56 6.49
N GLU A 54 3.41 -16.28 6.81
CA GLU A 54 4.54 -16.63 5.95
C GLU A 54 4.67 -18.14 5.72
N GLN A 55 4.38 -18.94 6.75
CA GLN A 55 4.34 -20.40 6.64
C GLN A 55 3.20 -20.85 5.71
N ARG A 56 2.01 -20.25 5.80
CA ARG A 56 0.87 -20.54 4.92
C ARG A 56 1.19 -20.20 3.46
N LEU A 57 1.85 -19.05 3.23
CA LEU A 57 2.23 -18.59 1.89
C LEU A 57 3.46 -19.33 1.32
N GLY A 58 4.23 -20.02 2.16
CA GLY A 58 5.48 -20.68 1.76
C GLY A 58 6.61 -19.71 1.41
N THR A 59 6.50 -18.44 1.81
CA THR A 59 7.50 -17.39 1.57
C THR A 59 7.42 -16.33 2.66
N ALA A 60 8.54 -15.64 2.91
CA ALA A 60 8.57 -14.50 3.83
C ALA A 60 7.81 -13.30 3.25
N LEU A 61 7.25 -12.44 4.10
CA LEU A 61 6.78 -11.13 3.67
C LEU A 61 7.98 -10.26 3.26
N PRO A 62 7.76 -9.21 2.44
CA PRO A 62 8.74 -8.15 2.30
C PRO A 62 9.14 -7.59 3.68
N HIS A 63 10.44 -7.36 3.91
CA HIS A 63 10.96 -6.97 5.23
C HIS A 63 10.27 -5.74 5.81
N GLY A 64 10.09 -4.69 5.00
CA GLY A 64 9.39 -3.47 5.43
C GLY A 64 7.94 -3.71 5.84
N LEU A 65 7.23 -4.59 5.12
CA LEU A 65 5.84 -4.93 5.44
C LEU A 65 5.74 -5.69 6.76
N ARG A 66 6.65 -6.66 6.97
CA ARG A 66 6.76 -7.37 8.23
C ARG A 66 7.02 -6.41 9.41
N LEU A 67 7.96 -5.48 9.24
CA LEU A 67 8.28 -4.52 10.31
C LEU A 67 7.13 -3.53 10.55
N PHE A 68 6.45 -3.09 9.49
CA PHE A 68 5.27 -2.23 9.56
C PHE A 68 4.17 -2.91 10.38
N TYR A 69 3.77 -4.15 10.04
CA TYR A 69 2.74 -4.88 10.79
C TYR A 69 3.09 -5.06 12.27
N ARG A 70 4.36 -5.35 12.58
CA ARG A 70 4.83 -5.48 13.98
C ARG A 70 4.85 -4.18 14.77
N THR A 71 4.71 -3.04 14.11
CA THR A 71 4.83 -1.72 14.75
C THR A 71 3.49 -0.99 14.76
N PHE A 72 2.71 -1.11 13.68
CA PHE A 72 1.49 -0.34 13.44
C PHE A 72 0.26 -1.19 13.16
N GLY A 73 0.36 -2.52 13.17
CA GLY A 73 -0.77 -3.36 12.82
C GLY A 73 -1.14 -3.26 11.34
N ILE A 74 -2.35 -3.70 11.01
CA ILE A 74 -2.97 -3.56 9.68
C ILE A 74 -3.64 -2.18 9.61
N SER A 75 -2.84 -1.12 9.74
CA SER A 75 -3.31 0.27 9.81
C SER A 75 -3.85 0.78 8.47
N ASP A 76 -4.74 1.77 8.54
CA ASP A 76 -5.14 2.56 7.37
C ASP A 76 -3.97 3.45 6.93
N ILE A 77 -3.49 3.21 5.71
CA ILE A 77 -2.38 3.94 5.09
C ILE A 77 -2.86 4.88 3.97
N GLY A 78 -4.17 5.14 3.86
CA GLY A 78 -4.82 5.74 2.69
C GLY A 78 -5.15 4.72 1.59
N GLU A 79 -4.83 3.45 1.83
CA GLU A 79 -5.22 2.26 1.06
C GLU A 79 -5.55 1.16 2.09
N GLN A 80 -6.34 0.17 1.69
CA GLN A 80 -6.75 -0.90 2.60
C GLN A 80 -5.73 -2.03 2.59
N LEU A 81 -4.94 -2.19 3.67
CA LEU A 81 -4.14 -3.40 3.88
C LEU A 81 -5.08 -4.58 4.18
N GLN A 82 -4.82 -5.73 3.56
CA GLN A 82 -5.68 -6.92 3.70
C GLN A 82 -5.51 -7.59 5.06
N GLU A 83 -6.59 -8.18 5.55
CA GLU A 83 -6.53 -9.07 6.71
C GLU A 83 -5.72 -10.34 6.39
N PHE A 84 -5.11 -10.93 7.40
CA PHE A 84 -4.16 -12.03 7.19
C PHE A 84 -4.80 -13.30 6.62
N ASP A 85 -6.10 -13.50 6.74
CA ASP A 85 -6.83 -14.59 6.11
C ASP A 85 -7.20 -14.32 4.65
N GLU A 86 -7.27 -13.05 4.24
CA GLU A 86 -7.55 -12.60 2.87
C GLU A 86 -6.30 -12.62 1.97
N ILE A 87 -5.12 -12.40 2.56
CA ILE A 87 -3.83 -12.43 1.84
C ILE A 87 -3.64 -13.81 1.16
N SER A 88 -3.54 -13.82 -0.17
CA SER A 88 -3.43 -15.06 -0.93
C SER A 88 -2.69 -14.88 -2.25
N PHE A 89 -2.28 -15.97 -2.89
CA PHE A 89 -1.78 -15.89 -4.26
C PHE A 89 -2.90 -15.46 -5.20
N ILE A 90 -2.61 -14.56 -6.15
CA ILE A 90 -3.61 -14.11 -7.13
C ILE A 90 -4.18 -15.29 -7.93
N LYS A 91 -3.35 -16.30 -8.23
CA LYS A 91 -3.82 -17.53 -8.91
C LYS A 91 -4.85 -18.33 -8.10
N GLU A 92 -4.82 -18.23 -6.77
CA GLU A 92 -5.68 -19.00 -5.86
C GLU A 92 -7.03 -18.32 -5.70
N ILE A 93 -7.09 -16.99 -5.76
CA ILE A 93 -8.34 -16.20 -5.74
C ILE A 93 -9.31 -16.69 -6.82
N TRP A 94 -8.78 -17.01 -8.00
CA TRP A 94 -9.58 -17.47 -9.14
C TRP A 94 -9.76 -19.00 -9.22
N ALA A 95 -9.18 -19.77 -8.30
CA ALA A 95 -9.16 -21.23 -8.40
C ALA A 95 -10.56 -21.84 -8.25
N GLU A 96 -11.43 -21.27 -7.41
CA GLU A 96 -12.79 -21.75 -7.20
C GLU A 96 -13.72 -21.38 -8.37
N HIS A 97 -13.46 -20.24 -9.02
CA HIS A 97 -14.28 -19.71 -10.10
C HIS A 97 -13.43 -19.22 -11.29
N PRO A 98 -12.68 -20.13 -11.96
CA PRO A 98 -11.73 -19.75 -13.01
C PRO A 98 -12.42 -19.13 -14.24
N GLN A 99 -13.72 -19.35 -14.42
CA GLN A 99 -14.52 -18.72 -15.48
C GLN A 99 -14.69 -17.20 -15.31
N TYR A 100 -14.44 -16.67 -14.12
CA TYR A 100 -14.46 -15.23 -13.83
C TYR A 100 -13.05 -14.63 -13.75
N ALA A 101 -12.01 -15.45 -13.92
CA ALA A 101 -10.65 -14.95 -13.99
C ALA A 101 -10.48 -14.02 -15.20
N PRO A 102 -9.68 -12.95 -15.09
CA PRO A 102 -9.26 -12.20 -16.26
C PRO A 102 -8.59 -13.10 -17.29
N ASP A 103 -8.68 -12.73 -18.57
CA ASP A 103 -7.99 -13.43 -19.65
C ASP A 103 -6.49 -13.08 -19.65
N PHE A 104 -5.77 -13.57 -18.63
CA PHE A 104 -4.36 -13.29 -18.40
C PHE A 104 -3.53 -13.53 -19.67
N THR A 105 -2.82 -12.48 -20.10
CA THR A 105 -1.92 -12.53 -21.26
C THR A 105 -0.76 -13.49 -21.01
N GLU A 106 -0.02 -13.87 -22.06
CA GLU A 106 1.18 -14.71 -21.90
C GLU A 106 2.18 -14.08 -20.93
N LYS A 107 2.34 -12.75 -20.99
CA LYS A 107 3.20 -12.00 -20.07
C LYS A 107 2.67 -12.03 -18.64
N ASP A 108 1.37 -11.88 -18.42
CA ASP A 108 0.79 -11.97 -17.08
C ASP A 108 1.05 -13.34 -16.45
N ARG A 109 0.94 -14.41 -17.24
CA ARG A 109 1.19 -15.79 -16.79
C ARG A 109 2.62 -16.05 -16.35
N GLU A 110 3.59 -15.24 -16.77
CA GLU A 110 4.97 -15.32 -16.27
C GLU A 110 5.06 -14.91 -14.80
N TYR A 111 4.28 -13.92 -14.38
CA TYR A 111 4.31 -13.36 -13.01
C TYR A 111 3.25 -13.94 -12.09
N LEU A 112 2.07 -14.27 -12.62
CA LEU A 112 0.90 -14.75 -11.87
C LEU A 112 1.21 -15.85 -10.83
N PRO A 113 2.08 -16.85 -11.09
CA PRO A 113 2.41 -17.88 -10.11
C PRO A 113 3.03 -17.36 -8.81
N PHE A 114 3.63 -16.16 -8.86
CA PHE A 114 4.46 -15.58 -7.81
C PHE A 114 3.80 -14.44 -7.04
N LEU A 115 2.69 -13.88 -7.53
CA LEU A 115 2.08 -12.69 -6.93
C LEU A 115 1.13 -13.05 -5.79
N ILE A 116 1.34 -12.39 -4.65
CA ILE A 116 0.56 -12.52 -3.42
C ILE A 116 -0.06 -11.17 -3.10
N SER A 117 -1.39 -11.09 -2.95
CA SER A 117 -2.11 -9.87 -2.58
C SER A 117 -1.76 -9.45 -1.15
N PHE A 118 -1.77 -8.15 -0.88
CA PHE A 118 -1.64 -7.65 0.50
C PHE A 118 -2.36 -6.33 0.77
N SER A 119 -2.94 -5.72 -0.26
CA SER A 119 -3.77 -4.52 -0.12
C SER A 119 -4.82 -4.47 -1.22
N ASP A 120 -6.02 -4.05 -0.85
CA ASP A 120 -7.11 -3.73 -1.76
C ASP A 120 -7.06 -2.26 -2.17
N TYR A 121 -7.20 -2.01 -3.46
CA TYR A 121 -7.30 -0.66 -4.00
C TYR A 121 -8.76 -0.21 -3.97
N LEU A 122 -9.09 0.66 -3.01
CA LEU A 122 -10.42 1.27 -2.84
C LEU A 122 -11.60 0.26 -2.83
N GLY A 123 -11.34 -1.00 -2.48
CA GLY A 123 -12.34 -2.07 -2.45
C GLY A 123 -13.01 -2.37 -3.80
N ASN A 124 -12.42 -1.97 -4.93
CA ASN A 124 -13.03 -2.11 -6.25
C ASN A 124 -12.67 -3.44 -6.96
N GLY A 125 -11.88 -4.31 -6.32
CA GLY A 125 -11.40 -5.57 -6.89
C GLY A 125 -9.98 -5.52 -7.43
N ASN A 126 -9.41 -4.32 -7.59
CA ASN A 126 -7.99 -4.16 -7.86
C ASN A 126 -7.19 -4.30 -6.58
N MET A 127 -5.97 -4.83 -6.69
CA MET A 127 -5.14 -5.16 -5.53
C MET A 127 -3.68 -4.81 -5.77
N PHE A 128 -2.97 -4.47 -4.70
CA PHE A 128 -1.51 -4.50 -4.68
C PHE A 128 -1.01 -5.87 -4.23
N CYS A 129 0.02 -6.33 -4.92
CA CYS A 129 0.62 -7.64 -4.74
C CYS A 129 2.13 -7.50 -4.56
N PHE A 130 2.75 -8.35 -3.75
CA PHE A 130 4.21 -8.50 -3.78
C PHE A 130 4.59 -9.79 -4.51
N HIS A 131 5.73 -9.75 -5.20
CA HIS A 131 6.31 -10.93 -5.81
C HIS A 131 6.98 -11.81 -4.75
N SER A 132 6.57 -13.07 -4.65
CA SER A 132 7.03 -14.03 -3.63
C SER A 132 8.55 -14.26 -3.62
N GLU A 133 9.24 -14.06 -4.73
CA GLU A 133 10.72 -14.13 -4.81
C GLU A 133 11.40 -12.76 -4.73
N THR A 134 11.18 -11.86 -5.70
CA THR A 134 11.88 -10.56 -5.80
C THR A 134 11.42 -9.50 -4.81
N LYS A 135 10.23 -9.66 -4.22
CA LYS A 135 9.57 -8.69 -3.32
C LYS A 135 9.22 -7.35 -3.96
N GLU A 136 9.27 -7.25 -5.29
CA GLU A 136 8.75 -6.12 -6.05
C GLU A 136 7.22 -6.04 -5.94
N ILE A 137 6.66 -4.84 -6.08
CA ILE A 137 5.23 -4.60 -5.91
C ILE A 137 4.55 -4.42 -7.27
N TYR A 138 3.48 -5.17 -7.46
CA TYR A 138 2.65 -5.19 -8.64
C TYR A 138 1.26 -4.68 -8.30
N TYR A 139 0.63 -4.02 -9.25
CA TYR A 139 -0.79 -3.74 -9.27
C TYR A 139 -1.48 -4.79 -10.14
N TYR A 140 -2.51 -5.39 -9.54
CA TYR A 140 -3.45 -6.28 -10.20
C TYR A 140 -4.71 -5.48 -10.54
N ASP A 141 -4.94 -5.30 -11.83
CA ASP A 141 -6.15 -4.74 -12.40
C ASP A 141 -7.05 -5.91 -12.83
N HIS A 142 -8.26 -6.00 -12.30
CA HIS A 142 -9.18 -7.09 -12.63
C HIS A 142 -10.03 -6.81 -13.88
N GLU A 143 -10.05 -5.56 -14.37
CA GLU A 143 -10.86 -5.13 -15.53
C GLU A 143 -10.01 -4.73 -16.74
N GLY A 144 -8.87 -4.07 -16.49
CA GLY A 144 -8.04 -3.42 -17.50
C GLY A 144 -6.76 -4.18 -17.84
N SER A 145 -6.44 -4.27 -19.14
CA SER A 145 -5.13 -4.76 -19.60
C SER A 145 -4.11 -3.62 -19.66
N PRO A 146 -2.86 -3.82 -19.21
CA PRO A 146 -2.31 -5.06 -18.65
C PRO A 146 -2.81 -5.34 -17.22
N TYR A 147 -3.28 -6.57 -16.99
CA TYR A 147 -3.84 -6.99 -15.70
C TYR A 147 -2.79 -7.00 -14.60
N LEU A 148 -1.53 -7.27 -14.93
CA LEU A 148 -0.42 -7.22 -13.99
C LEU A 148 0.61 -6.17 -14.41
N SER A 149 0.89 -5.25 -13.49
CA SER A 149 1.82 -4.15 -13.74
C SER A 149 2.74 -3.95 -12.56
N LYS A 150 4.06 -4.02 -12.76
CA LYS A 150 5.01 -3.61 -11.72
C LYS A 150 4.83 -2.12 -11.46
N MET A 151 4.56 -1.75 -10.22
CA MET A 151 4.31 -0.36 -9.79
C MET A 151 5.40 0.16 -8.85
N PHE A 152 5.96 -0.68 -7.98
CA PHE A 152 6.99 -0.23 -7.06
C PHE A 152 8.13 -1.24 -6.98
N GLU A 153 9.35 -0.74 -6.76
CA GLU A 153 10.54 -1.57 -6.59
C GLU A 153 10.50 -2.39 -5.29
N ASN A 154 9.83 -1.89 -4.25
CA ASN A 154 9.68 -2.56 -2.96
C ASN A 154 8.48 -1.99 -2.17
N VAL A 155 8.14 -2.67 -1.07
CA VAL A 155 7.01 -2.30 -0.22
C VAL A 155 7.23 -0.99 0.55
N ASP A 156 8.48 -0.64 0.89
CA ASP A 156 8.79 0.59 1.61
C ASP A 156 8.40 1.80 0.74
N LEU A 157 8.74 1.77 -0.55
CA LEU A 157 8.33 2.81 -1.50
C LEU A 157 6.80 2.90 -1.60
N TYR A 158 6.12 1.75 -1.69
CA TYR A 158 4.66 1.68 -1.72
C TYR A 158 4.04 2.33 -0.46
N LEU A 159 4.39 1.84 0.74
CA LEU A 159 3.85 2.34 2.02
C LEU A 159 4.15 3.83 2.21
N ARG A 160 5.35 4.28 1.84
CA ARG A 160 5.71 5.70 1.87
C ARG A 160 4.77 6.53 0.99
N CYS A 161 4.54 6.09 -0.23
CA CYS A 161 3.68 6.80 -1.18
C CYS A 161 2.22 6.81 -0.71
N CYS A 162 1.71 5.71 -0.15
CA CYS A 162 0.37 5.65 0.46
C CYS A 162 0.24 6.67 1.60
N LEU A 163 1.18 6.66 2.55
CA LEU A 163 1.18 7.59 3.70
C LEU A 163 1.35 9.07 3.30
N ILE A 164 2.08 9.36 2.22
CA ILE A 164 2.13 10.72 1.64
C ILE A 164 0.78 11.08 1.03
N SER A 165 0.13 10.14 0.32
CA SER A 165 -1.18 10.38 -0.28
C SER A 165 -2.27 10.59 0.77
N ALA A 166 -2.29 9.79 1.85
CA ALA A 166 -3.27 9.87 2.94
C ALA A 166 -3.31 11.24 3.64
N GLN A 167 -2.22 12.00 3.54
CA GLN A 167 -2.14 13.36 4.07
C GLN A 167 -2.97 14.38 3.26
N SER A 168 -3.52 14.04 2.09
CA SER A 168 -4.42 14.93 1.33
C SER A 168 -5.60 15.43 2.14
N ASP A 169 -6.06 14.61 3.09
CA ASP A 169 -7.28 14.85 3.86
C ASP A 169 -7.02 15.67 5.12
N LEU A 170 -5.74 15.93 5.44
CA LEU A 170 -5.31 16.62 6.66
C LEU A 170 -5.12 18.13 6.43
N PHE A 171 -5.96 18.73 5.60
CA PHE A 171 -5.84 20.13 5.21
C PHE A 171 -6.26 21.10 6.33
N GLY A 172 -5.47 22.16 6.54
CA GLY A 172 -5.77 23.18 7.54
C GLY A 172 -6.95 24.06 7.15
N ALA A 173 -7.59 24.74 8.11
CA ALA A 173 -8.81 25.54 7.86
C ALA A 173 -8.67 26.62 6.76
N ASP A 174 -7.47 27.16 6.57
CA ASP A 174 -7.16 28.19 5.57
C ASP A 174 -6.62 27.60 4.24
N THR A 175 -6.53 26.27 4.15
CA THR A 175 -6.00 25.52 3.00
C THR A 175 -7.03 24.49 2.54
N GLY A 176 -7.50 24.61 1.29
CA GLY A 176 -8.48 23.64 0.76
C GLY A 176 -7.85 22.28 0.43
N GLU A 177 -8.66 21.23 0.54
CA GLU A 177 -8.35 19.84 0.16
C GLU A 177 -7.66 19.74 -1.21
N GLU A 178 -8.23 20.37 -2.25
CA GLU A 178 -7.68 20.36 -3.62
C GLU A 178 -6.22 20.81 -3.67
N LYS A 179 -5.84 21.77 -2.81
CA LYS A 179 -4.48 22.31 -2.78
C LYS A 179 -3.50 21.33 -2.15
N VAL A 180 -3.91 20.66 -1.07
CA VAL A 180 -3.10 19.63 -0.41
C VAL A 180 -2.98 18.40 -1.31
N ALA A 181 -4.05 17.99 -1.98
CA ALA A 181 -4.04 16.91 -2.96
C ALA A 181 -3.03 17.17 -4.11
N VAL A 182 -2.97 18.41 -4.62
CA VAL A 182 -1.95 18.80 -5.61
C VAL A 182 -0.54 18.68 -5.04
N TRP A 183 -0.31 19.13 -3.81
CA TRP A 183 1.02 19.06 -3.20
C TRP A 183 1.49 17.63 -2.93
N THR A 184 0.60 16.75 -2.45
CA THR A 184 0.93 15.33 -2.25
C THR A 184 1.19 14.67 -3.60
N GLU A 185 0.38 14.95 -4.63
CA GLU A 185 0.59 14.44 -5.98
C GLU A 185 1.93 14.89 -6.59
N GLU A 186 2.31 16.17 -6.43
CA GLU A 186 3.62 16.67 -6.87
C GLU A 186 4.78 15.89 -6.21
N ILE A 187 4.69 15.61 -4.90
CA ILE A 187 5.71 14.80 -4.20
C ILE A 187 5.73 13.37 -4.74
N LEU A 188 4.57 12.78 -5.01
CA LEU A 188 4.50 11.44 -5.61
C LEU A 188 5.10 11.39 -7.01
N ILE A 189 4.88 12.43 -7.83
CA ILE A 189 5.46 12.55 -9.17
C ILE A 189 6.98 12.65 -9.07
N ASP A 190 7.52 13.41 -8.11
CA ASP A 190 8.96 13.49 -7.89
C ASP A 190 9.57 12.13 -7.48
N LEU A 191 8.80 11.28 -6.78
CA LEU A 191 9.25 9.97 -6.31
C LEU A 191 9.11 8.84 -7.35
N LEU A 192 8.03 8.85 -8.14
CA LEU A 192 7.60 7.73 -8.98
C LEU A 192 7.64 8.05 -10.47
N GLY A 193 7.64 9.33 -10.83
CA GLY A 193 7.36 9.81 -12.18
C GLY A 193 5.86 9.91 -12.48
N GLU A 194 5.53 10.83 -13.40
CA GLU A 194 4.15 11.18 -13.76
C GLU A 194 3.35 9.98 -14.29
N ASP A 195 3.94 9.16 -15.16
CA ASP A 195 3.25 8.01 -15.77
C ASP A 195 2.74 7.01 -14.72
N LEU A 196 3.52 6.80 -13.65
CA LEU A 196 3.20 5.83 -12.62
C LEU A 196 2.14 6.36 -11.65
N VAL A 197 2.27 7.63 -11.25
CA VAL A 197 1.23 8.32 -10.46
C VAL A 197 -0.08 8.32 -11.22
N ARG A 198 -0.04 8.62 -12.52
CA ARG A 198 -1.23 8.62 -13.36
C ARG A 198 -1.90 7.27 -13.37
N LYS A 199 -1.13 6.20 -13.57
CA LYS A 199 -1.65 4.82 -13.56
C LYS A 199 -2.22 4.39 -12.21
N TRP A 200 -1.63 4.85 -11.11
CA TRP A 200 -2.12 4.52 -9.78
C TRP A 200 -3.44 5.25 -9.48
N LYS A 201 -3.52 6.55 -9.78
CA LYS A 201 -4.63 7.40 -9.31
C LYS A 201 -5.79 7.58 -10.31
N TYR A 202 -5.59 7.32 -11.60
CA TYR A 202 -6.55 7.66 -12.68
C TYR A 202 -6.71 6.55 -13.72
#